data_AF-A0AAV2L3E9-F1
#
_entry.id   AF-A0AAV2L3E9-F1
#
_cell.length_a   1.000
_cell.length_b   1.000
_cell.length_c   1.000
_cell.angle_alpha   90.00
_cell.angle_beta   90.00
_cell.angle_gamma   90.00
#
_symmetry.space_group_name_H-M   'P 1'
#
loop_
_entity.id
_entity.type
_entity.pdbx_description
1 polymer ?
#
loop_
_entity_poly.entity_id
_entity_poly.type
_entity_poly.pdbx_seq_one_letter_code
_entity_poly.pdbx_strand_id
1 'polypeptide(L)'
;MRLLDVGSCFNPFLNFDEFLTVGIDIVPAVESVRKCDFLNLQLQAPVHLTRDALESFLLQLHSPIDTLPAQLFQVVVFSLLLSYFPSPYQRWICCKKAHELLELQGLLLIITPDSSHQNRHALMMRSWRVAIESLGFKRYKYVKYSHMHLMAFRKVSLATSSDLVSQNYPEMLYIPQDFTEDEEEEAYPVHMRSELEDERVAWSFSELPQTPYDSDSDSDSGRQASSVPAPHHFEDPILLQS
;
A
#
# COMPACT_ATOMS: atom_id res chain seq x y z
N MET A 1 -5.15 20.64 -7.64
CA MET A 1 -4.25 20.50 -6.48
C MET A 1 -3.28 19.36 -6.76
N ARG A 2 -1.98 19.50 -6.50
CA ARG A 2 -0.97 18.45 -6.80
C ARG A 2 -0.98 17.39 -5.71
N LEU A 3 -1.27 16.15 -6.11
CA LEU A 3 -1.41 15.00 -5.22
C LEU A 3 -0.42 13.92 -5.64
N LEU A 4 0.32 13.37 -4.68
CA LEU A 4 1.12 12.17 -4.84
C LEU A 4 0.43 11.00 -4.12
N ASP A 5 0.07 9.96 -4.87
CA ASP A 5 -0.48 8.72 -4.33
C ASP A 5 0.61 7.64 -4.34
N VAL A 6 1.08 7.23 -3.16
CA VAL A 6 2.23 6.32 -3.02
C VAL A 6 1.74 4.92 -2.70
N GLY A 7 2.18 3.94 -3.49
CA GLY A 7 1.61 2.58 -3.47
C GLY A 7 0.24 2.55 -4.14
N SER A 8 0.09 3.33 -5.22
CA SER A 8 -1.21 3.63 -5.81
C SER A 8 -1.87 2.44 -6.51
N CYS A 9 -1.08 1.46 -6.97
CA CYS A 9 -1.49 0.30 -7.77
C CYS A 9 -2.28 0.65 -9.06
N PHE A 10 -3.52 1.16 -8.93
CA PHE A 10 -4.47 1.46 -9.99
C PHE A 10 -4.78 2.96 -10.21
N ASN A 11 -4.18 3.88 -9.44
CA ASN A 11 -4.41 5.33 -9.56
C ASN A 11 -5.87 5.79 -9.39
N PRO A 12 -6.52 5.50 -8.23
CA PRO A 12 -7.93 5.82 -8.02
C PRO A 12 -8.23 7.33 -8.08
N PHE A 13 -7.25 8.17 -7.73
CA PHE A 13 -7.40 9.62 -7.72
C PHE A 13 -7.37 10.27 -9.11
N LEU A 14 -7.06 9.51 -10.17
CA LEU A 14 -7.12 10.01 -11.54
C LEU A 14 -8.55 10.36 -11.99
N ASN A 15 -9.56 9.80 -11.32
CA ASN A 15 -10.97 10.03 -11.63
C ASN A 15 -11.53 11.38 -11.11
N PHE A 16 -10.68 12.23 -10.54
CA PHE A 16 -11.07 13.51 -9.94
C PHE A 16 -10.30 14.66 -10.59
N ASP A 17 -11.00 15.50 -11.34
CA ASP A 17 -10.43 16.63 -12.09
C ASP A 17 -9.81 17.71 -11.17
N GLU A 18 -10.18 17.71 -9.88
CA GLU A 18 -9.63 18.62 -8.89
C GLU A 18 -8.17 18.34 -8.53
N PHE A 19 -7.67 17.13 -8.84
CA PHE A 19 -6.32 16.70 -8.54
C PHE A 19 -5.45 16.55 -9.80
N LEU A 20 -4.27 17.17 -9.76
CA LEU A 20 -3.17 16.78 -10.62
C LEU A 20 -2.43 15.65 -9.90
N THR A 21 -2.85 14.43 -10.19
CA THR A 21 -2.39 13.22 -9.50
C THR A 21 -1.16 12.62 -10.17
N VAL A 22 -0.15 12.31 -9.36
CA VAL A 22 0.95 11.42 -9.72
C VAL A 22 0.81 10.16 -8.87
N GLY A 23 0.46 9.04 -9.50
CA GLY A 23 0.46 7.73 -8.86
C GLY A 23 1.82 7.07 -9.01
N ILE A 24 2.40 6.58 -7.92
CA ILE A 24 3.65 5.81 -7.93
C ILE A 24 3.50 4.47 -7.22
N ASP A 25 4.21 3.46 -7.72
CA ASP A 25 4.25 2.13 -7.11
C ASP A 25 5.57 1.41 -7.44
N ILE A 26 6.01 0.50 -6.57
CA ILE A 26 7.20 -0.33 -6.82
C ILE A 26 6.92 -1.35 -7.94
N VAL A 27 5.68 -1.83 -8.03
CA VAL A 27 5.17 -2.72 -9.09
C VAL A 27 3.82 -2.17 -9.59
N PRO A 28 3.83 -1.20 -10.52
CA PRO A 28 2.61 -0.63 -11.08
C PRO A 28 1.71 -1.69 -11.73
N ALA A 29 0.39 -1.62 -11.51
CA ALA A 29 -0.57 -2.51 -12.16
C ALA A 29 -1.11 -1.94 -13.49
N VAL A 30 -0.96 -0.63 -13.72
CA VAL A 30 -1.45 0.08 -14.91
C VAL A 30 -0.46 1.15 -15.36
N GLU A 31 -0.52 1.53 -16.65
CA GLU A 31 0.43 2.50 -17.26
C GLU A 31 0.35 3.91 -16.67
N SER A 32 -0.80 4.27 -16.09
CA SER A 32 -1.02 5.57 -15.43
C SER A 32 -0.30 5.69 -14.09
N VAL A 33 0.28 4.60 -13.57
CA VAL A 33 1.09 4.57 -12.36
C VAL A 33 2.55 4.43 -12.75
N ARG A 34 3.40 5.32 -12.22
CA ARG A 34 4.83 5.32 -12.52
C ARG A 34 5.58 4.37 -11.59
N LYS A 35 6.52 3.60 -12.14
CA LYS A 35 7.39 2.73 -11.33
C LYS A 35 8.28 3.60 -10.45
N CYS A 36 8.30 3.36 -9.14
CA CYS A 36 9.14 4.07 -8.20
C CYS A 36 9.37 3.22 -6.95
N ASP A 37 10.63 3.01 -6.58
CA ASP A 37 10.96 2.55 -5.24
C ASP A 37 10.97 3.77 -4.30
N PHE A 38 9.87 3.97 -3.57
CA PHE A 38 9.72 5.14 -2.73
C PHE A 38 10.75 5.21 -1.59
N LEU A 39 11.27 4.08 -1.09
CA LEU A 39 12.33 4.08 -0.07
C LEU A 39 13.66 4.56 -0.64
N ASN A 40 13.94 4.25 -1.90
CA ASN A 40 15.19 4.61 -2.57
C ASN A 40 15.10 5.88 -3.44
N LEU A 41 13.91 6.48 -3.58
CA LEU A 41 13.68 7.74 -4.30
C LEU A 41 14.61 8.85 -3.81
N GLN A 42 15.43 9.40 -4.70
CA GLN A 42 16.36 10.48 -4.37
C GLN A 42 15.65 11.83 -4.43
N LEU A 43 15.82 12.64 -3.40
CA LEU A 43 15.20 13.96 -3.34
C LEU A 43 16.19 15.05 -3.73
N GLN A 44 15.77 15.93 -4.64
CA GLN A 44 16.53 17.08 -5.09
C GLN A 44 16.08 18.35 -4.39
N ALA A 45 16.87 19.42 -4.48
CA ALA A 45 16.47 20.73 -3.98
C ALA A 45 15.13 21.18 -4.60
N PRO A 46 14.32 21.97 -3.89
CA PRO A 46 13.09 22.53 -4.44
C PRO A 46 13.35 23.30 -5.72
N VAL A 47 12.45 23.16 -6.70
CA VAL A 47 12.49 23.90 -7.96
C VAL A 47 11.54 25.10 -7.90
N HIS A 48 12.01 26.25 -8.39
CA HIS A 48 11.18 27.45 -8.50
C HIS A 48 10.59 27.55 -9.91
N LEU A 49 9.50 26.82 -10.14
CA LEU A 49 8.75 26.83 -11.40
C LEU A 49 7.50 27.69 -11.28
N THR A 50 7.07 28.28 -12.39
CA THR A 50 5.70 28.81 -12.49
C THR A 50 4.71 27.65 -12.37
N ARG A 51 3.46 27.96 -12.02
CA ARG A 51 2.42 26.93 -11.88
C ARG A 51 2.28 26.07 -13.13
N ASP A 52 2.18 26.69 -14.30
CA ASP A 52 1.99 25.96 -15.57
C ASP A 52 3.20 25.10 -15.95
N ALA A 53 4.41 25.59 -15.65
CA ALA A 53 5.64 24.82 -15.86
C ALA A 53 5.72 23.61 -14.91
N LEU A 54 5.25 23.77 -13.67
CA LEU A 54 5.19 22.69 -12.69
C LEU A 54 4.16 21.63 -13.07
N GLU A 55 2.98 22.05 -13.54
CA GLU A 55 1.95 21.12 -14.04
C GLU A 55 2.48 20.34 -15.25
N SER A 56 3.11 21.03 -16.20
CA SER A 56 3.75 20.41 -17.37
C SER A 56 4.86 19.43 -16.97
N PHE A 57 5.70 19.80 -16.00
CA PHE A 57 6.74 18.93 -15.46
C PHE A 57 6.17 17.63 -14.89
N LEU A 58 5.11 17.71 -14.07
CA LEU A 58 4.49 16.52 -13.47
C LEU A 58 3.86 15.60 -14.52
N LEU A 59 3.21 16.17 -15.55
CA LEU A 59 2.62 15.40 -16.65
C LEU A 59 3.69 14.68 -17.50
N GLN A 60 4.90 15.24 -17.57
CA GLN A 60 6.01 14.72 -18.36
C GLN A 60 6.94 13.77 -17.57
N LEU A 61 6.64 13.48 -16.29
CA LEU A 61 7.45 12.54 -15.51
C LEU A 61 7.54 11.18 -16.20
N HIS A 62 8.76 10.72 -16.45
CA HIS A 62 9.06 9.42 -17.03
C HIS A 62 9.09 8.32 -15.97
N SER A 63 8.75 7.10 -16.37
CA SER A 63 8.89 5.89 -15.55
C SER A 63 10.16 5.14 -15.95
N PRO A 64 11.00 4.65 -15.02
CA PRO A 64 10.87 4.77 -13.56
C PRO A 64 11.22 6.18 -13.04
N ILE A 65 10.64 6.53 -11.89
CA ILE A 65 10.97 7.74 -11.14
C ILE A 65 11.99 7.39 -10.05
N ASP A 66 13.24 7.78 -10.29
CA ASP A 66 14.33 7.58 -9.32
C ASP A 66 14.69 8.87 -8.57
N THR A 67 14.25 10.02 -9.07
CA THR A 67 14.49 11.34 -8.49
C THR A 67 13.26 12.23 -8.53
N LEU A 68 13.01 13.00 -7.48
CA LEU A 68 12.02 14.09 -7.48
C LEU A 68 12.54 15.32 -6.72
N PRO A 69 12.28 16.54 -7.21
CA PRO A 69 12.44 17.75 -6.41
C PRO A 69 11.61 17.71 -5.11
N ALA A 70 12.16 18.28 -4.04
CA ALA A 70 11.43 18.53 -2.81
C ALA A 70 10.32 19.59 -3.02
N GLN A 71 9.32 19.60 -2.14
CA GLN A 71 8.24 20.59 -2.12
C GLN A 71 7.45 20.72 -3.43
N LEU A 72 7.11 19.59 -4.06
CA LEU A 72 6.31 19.57 -5.30
C LEU A 72 4.80 19.42 -5.05
N PHE A 73 4.43 18.76 -3.96
CA PHE A 73 3.06 18.29 -3.75
C PHE A 73 2.37 19.04 -2.60
N GLN A 74 1.06 19.23 -2.72
CA GLN A 74 0.24 19.78 -1.63
C GLN A 74 -0.34 18.65 -0.79
N VAL A 75 -0.51 17.46 -1.38
CA VAL A 75 -1.04 16.28 -0.71
C VAL A 75 -0.18 15.06 -1.05
N VAL A 76 0.15 14.28 -0.04
CA VAL A 76 0.73 12.93 -0.18
C VAL A 76 -0.22 11.96 0.50
N VAL A 77 -0.56 10.86 -0.18
CA VAL A 77 -1.47 9.83 0.31
C VAL A 77 -0.72 8.51 0.49
N PHE A 78 -0.87 7.92 1.67
CA PHE A 78 -0.47 6.56 1.99
C PHE A 78 -1.73 5.73 2.23
N SER A 79 -2.19 5.03 1.19
CA SER A 79 -3.33 4.12 1.27
C SER A 79 -2.86 2.70 1.59
N LEU A 80 -2.95 2.29 2.85
CA LEU A 80 -2.46 1.00 3.38
C LEU A 80 -0.94 0.76 3.22
N LEU A 81 -0.22 1.70 2.59
CA LEU A 81 1.20 1.61 2.28
C LEU A 81 2.06 1.19 3.48
N LEU A 82 1.88 1.85 4.63
CA LEU A 82 2.75 1.65 5.79
C LEU A 82 2.66 0.22 6.37
N SER A 83 1.56 -0.49 6.13
CA SER A 83 1.37 -1.87 6.60
C SER A 83 2.15 -2.90 5.78
N TYR A 84 2.64 -2.53 4.59
CA TYR A 84 3.45 -3.43 3.76
C TYR A 84 4.93 -3.42 4.13
N PHE A 85 5.39 -2.44 4.93
CA PHE A 85 6.80 -2.37 5.30
C PHE A 85 7.10 -3.22 6.54
N PRO A 86 8.12 -4.08 6.48
CA PRO A 86 8.44 -5.02 7.56
C PRO A 86 9.11 -4.36 8.77
N SER A 87 9.60 -3.12 8.67
CA SER A 87 10.23 -2.43 9.80
C SER A 87 9.64 -1.04 10.10
N PRO A 88 9.60 -0.63 11.38
CA PRO A 88 9.24 0.73 11.77
C PRO A 88 10.10 1.80 11.08
N TYR A 89 11.40 1.49 10.88
CA TYR A 89 12.35 2.40 10.24
C TYR A 89 11.98 2.72 8.79
N GLN A 90 11.56 1.73 8.00
CA GLN A 90 11.10 1.97 6.62
C GLN A 90 9.83 2.82 6.59
N ARG A 91 8.86 2.59 7.49
CA ARG A 91 7.66 3.43 7.60
C ARG A 91 8.01 4.87 7.96
N TRP A 92 9.00 5.05 8.83
CA TRP A 92 9.53 6.36 9.19
C TRP A 92 10.19 7.06 8.00
N ILE A 93 11.01 6.35 7.21
CA ILE A 93 11.59 6.89 5.97
C ILE A 93 10.49 7.37 5.02
N CYS A 94 9.41 6.61 4.84
CA CYS A 94 8.28 7.05 4.01
C CYS A 94 7.68 8.36 4.51
N CYS A 95 7.41 8.48 5.82
CA CYS A 95 6.90 9.71 6.40
C CYS A 95 7.87 10.88 6.23
N LYS A 96 9.18 10.63 6.36
CA LYS A 96 10.23 11.64 6.16
C LYS A 96 10.27 12.12 4.70
N LYS A 97 10.25 11.22 3.72
CA LYS A 97 10.22 11.59 2.30
C LYS A 97 8.95 12.32 1.92
N ALA A 98 7.79 11.91 2.46
CA ALA A 98 6.56 12.65 2.29
C ALA A 98 6.67 14.07 2.84
N HIS A 99 7.31 14.26 4.00
CA HIS A 99 7.59 15.60 4.52
C HIS A 99 8.43 16.43 3.54
N GLU A 100 9.50 15.87 2.99
CA GLU A 100 10.40 16.59 2.07
C GLU A 100 9.72 16.91 0.73
N LEU A 101 8.88 16.01 0.21
CA LEU A 101 8.11 16.19 -1.03
C LEU A 101 6.92 17.16 -0.88
N LEU A 102 6.38 17.32 0.33
CA LEU A 102 5.29 18.26 0.61
C LEU A 102 5.78 19.70 0.67
N GLU A 103 5.01 20.62 0.11
CA GLU A 103 5.13 22.05 0.38
C GLU A 103 4.75 22.36 1.84
N LEU A 104 5.24 23.49 2.36
CA LEU A 104 4.79 23.97 3.68
C LEU A 104 3.26 24.11 3.69
N GLN A 105 2.62 23.70 4.80
CA GLN A 105 1.15 23.59 4.94
C GLN A 105 0.49 22.46 4.12
N GLY A 106 1.26 21.66 3.37
CA GLY A 106 0.78 20.47 2.70
C GLY A 106 0.27 19.40 3.66
N LEU A 107 -0.50 18.44 3.15
CA LEU A 107 -1.16 17.38 3.90
C LEU A 107 -0.56 16.01 3.60
N LEU A 108 -0.17 15.30 4.65
CA LEU A 108 0.06 13.87 4.62
C LEU A 108 -1.22 13.16 5.10
N LEU A 109 -1.80 12.32 4.23
CA LEU A 109 -2.95 11.48 4.53
C LEU A 109 -2.48 10.04 4.68
N ILE A 110 -2.79 9.41 5.81
CA ILE A 110 -2.45 8.02 6.11
C ILE A 110 -3.73 7.26 6.39
N ILE A 111 -3.96 6.22 5.60
CA ILE A 111 -5.04 5.26 5.77
C ILE A 111 -4.37 3.92 6.09
N THR A 112 -4.68 3.34 7.23
CA THR A 112 -4.05 2.10 7.74
C THR A 112 -5.13 1.17 8.29
N PRO A 113 -5.01 -0.16 8.17
CA PRO A 113 -6.01 -1.08 8.68
C PRO A 113 -6.14 -0.96 10.20
N ASP A 114 -7.35 -1.19 10.69
CA ASP A 114 -7.61 -1.45 12.11
C ASP A 114 -7.81 -2.95 12.32
N SER A 115 -7.38 -3.47 13.47
CA SER A 115 -7.79 -4.81 13.86
C SER A 115 -9.24 -4.78 14.34
N SER A 116 -9.97 -5.87 14.14
CA SER A 116 -11.38 -5.99 14.54
C SER A 116 -11.63 -5.86 16.05
N HIS A 117 -10.57 -5.86 16.87
CA HIS A 117 -10.67 -5.72 18.32
C HIS A 117 -10.62 -4.25 18.74
N GLN A 118 -11.70 -3.77 19.36
CA GLN A 118 -11.80 -2.41 19.86
C GLN A 118 -10.61 -2.05 20.77
N ASN A 119 -10.04 -0.86 20.55
CA ASN A 119 -8.95 -0.24 21.33
C ASN A 119 -7.57 -0.91 21.29
N ARG A 120 -7.38 -2.07 20.63
CA ARG A 120 -6.08 -2.75 20.57
C ARG A 120 -4.96 -1.86 20.02
N HIS A 121 -5.28 -0.99 19.07
CA HIS A 121 -4.31 -0.14 18.37
C HIS A 121 -4.22 1.30 18.91
N ALA A 122 -4.87 1.63 20.04
CA ALA A 122 -4.90 3.00 20.55
C ALA A 122 -3.49 3.52 20.93
N LEU A 123 -2.66 2.68 21.55
CA LEU A 123 -1.27 3.02 21.89
C LEU A 123 -0.41 3.18 20.63
N MET A 124 -0.58 2.29 19.65
CA MET A 124 0.08 2.38 18.35
C MET A 124 -0.24 3.70 17.65
N MET A 125 -1.53 4.06 17.54
CA MET A 125 -1.96 5.32 16.92
C MET A 125 -1.42 6.55 17.67
N ARG A 126 -1.31 6.49 19.00
CA ARG A 126 -0.67 7.54 19.80
C ARG A 126 0.83 7.63 19.49
N SER A 127 1.50 6.49 19.38
CA SER A 127 2.92 6.38 19.07
C SER A 127 3.25 6.93 17.68
N TRP A 128 2.48 6.54 16.67
CA TRP A 128 2.58 7.04 15.31
C TRP A 128 2.44 8.56 15.23
N ARG A 129 1.48 9.12 15.96
CA ARG A 129 1.31 10.58 16.03
C ARG A 129 2.60 11.25 16.52
N VAL A 130 3.22 10.74 17.58
CA VAL A 130 4.46 11.33 18.13
C VAL A 130 5.59 11.27 17.11
N ALA A 131 5.80 10.12 16.48
CA ALA A 131 6.83 9.92 15.45
C ALA A 131 6.64 10.84 14.24
N ILE A 132 5.40 11.00 13.77
CA ILE A 132 5.10 11.83 12.60
C ILE A 132 5.19 13.32 12.98
N GLU A 133 4.69 13.73 14.14
CA GLU A 133 4.81 15.12 14.59
C GLU A 133 6.27 15.53 14.83
N SER A 134 7.16 14.61 15.24
CA SER A 134 8.60 14.90 15.35
C SER A 134 9.25 15.23 13.99
N LEU A 135 8.69 14.77 12.87
CA LEU A 135 9.18 15.11 11.54
C LEU A 135 8.83 16.54 11.10
N GLY A 136 8.13 17.33 11.91
CA GLY A 136 7.70 18.69 11.55
C GLY A 136 6.25 18.76 11.04
N PHE A 137 5.47 17.73 11.34
CA PHE A 137 4.03 17.72 11.11
C PHE A 137 3.25 18.12 12.37
N LYS A 138 1.97 18.46 12.18
CA LYS A 138 0.97 18.57 13.23
C LYS A 138 -0.27 17.80 12.83
N ARG A 139 -0.82 16.97 13.72
CA ARG A 139 -2.05 16.23 13.41
C ARG A 139 -3.19 17.22 13.19
N TYR A 140 -3.80 17.14 12.01
CA TYR A 140 -4.96 17.94 11.61
C TYR A 140 -6.27 17.23 11.94
N LYS A 141 -6.38 15.93 11.60
CA LYS A 141 -7.60 15.15 11.81
C LYS A 141 -7.28 13.68 12.05
N TYR A 142 -8.14 13.02 12.82
CA TYR A 142 -8.14 11.57 13.00
C TYR A 142 -9.60 11.08 12.96
N VAL A 143 -9.86 10.04 12.17
CA VAL A 143 -11.16 9.37 12.06
C VAL A 143 -10.92 7.86 12.12
N LYS A 144 -11.79 7.17 12.84
CA LYS A 144 -11.79 5.71 12.93
C LYS A 144 -13.05 5.15 12.26
N TYR A 145 -12.87 4.21 11.34
CA TYR A 145 -13.91 3.34 10.78
C TYR A 145 -13.76 1.92 11.33
N SER A 146 -14.72 1.03 11.03
CA SER A 146 -14.75 -0.35 11.52
C SER A 146 -13.47 -1.15 11.25
N HIS A 147 -12.80 -0.87 10.13
CA HIS A 147 -11.62 -1.63 9.68
C HIS A 147 -10.42 -0.74 9.34
N MET A 148 -10.50 0.56 9.62
CA MET A 148 -9.49 1.52 9.16
C MET A 148 -9.32 2.69 10.12
N HIS A 149 -8.07 3.14 10.26
CA HIS A 149 -7.72 4.43 10.81
C HIS A 149 -7.34 5.39 9.69
N LEU A 150 -7.89 6.60 9.74
CA LEU A 150 -7.56 7.69 8.84
C LEU A 150 -6.95 8.83 9.64
N MET A 151 -5.72 9.22 9.28
CA MET A 151 -4.99 10.30 9.90
C MET A 151 -4.59 11.33 8.85
N ALA A 152 -4.82 12.60 9.16
CA ALA A 152 -4.33 13.72 8.38
C ALA A 152 -3.34 14.53 9.21
N PHE A 153 -2.18 14.80 8.63
CA PHE A 153 -1.11 15.59 9.23
C PHE A 153 -0.78 16.77 8.32
N ARG A 154 -0.65 17.96 8.89
CA ARG A 154 -0.26 19.18 8.18
C ARG A 154 1.22 19.44 8.40
N LYS A 155 1.97 19.67 7.33
CA LYS A 155 3.38 20.08 7.42
C LYS A 155 3.46 21.49 7.97
N VAL A 156 4.15 21.68 9.10
CA VAL A 156 4.25 22.97 9.81
C VAL A 156 5.68 23.51 9.89
N SER A 157 6.67 22.71 9.51
CA SER A 157 8.08 23.10 9.41
C SER A 157 8.63 22.86 8.01
N LEU A 158 9.62 23.63 7.58
CA LEU A 158 10.33 23.39 6.32
C LEU A 158 11.36 22.27 6.45
N ALA A 159 12.07 22.24 7.58
CA ALA A 159 13.03 21.19 7.91
C ALA A 159 12.35 20.13 8.79
N THR A 160 12.71 18.86 8.56
CA THR A 160 12.49 17.83 9.58
C THR A 160 13.31 18.20 10.80
N SER A 161 12.78 18.06 12.01
CA SER A 161 13.57 18.37 13.20
C SER A 161 14.76 17.42 13.28
N SER A 162 15.96 17.96 13.09
CA SER A 162 17.25 17.26 13.22
C SER A 162 17.97 17.68 14.49
N ASP A 163 17.31 18.45 15.35
CA ASP A 163 17.94 19.00 16.54
C ASP A 163 18.31 17.85 17.48
N LEU A 164 19.46 17.95 18.14
CA LEU A 164 19.97 16.97 19.10
C LEU A 164 18.99 16.71 20.28
N VAL A 165 17.95 17.53 20.40
CA VAL A 165 16.84 17.43 21.36
C VAL A 165 15.63 16.71 20.77
N SER A 166 15.39 16.83 19.46
CA SER A 166 14.34 16.09 18.74
C SER A 166 14.89 14.74 18.33
N GLN A 167 14.89 13.78 19.27
CA GLN A 167 15.02 12.38 18.91
C GLN A 167 13.94 12.07 17.87
N ASN A 168 14.32 11.79 16.63
CA ASN A 168 13.41 11.22 15.66
C ASN A 168 13.11 9.81 16.15
N TYR A 169 11.83 9.45 16.28
CA TYR A 169 11.38 8.20 16.92
C TYR A 169 10.93 7.18 15.85
N PRO A 170 11.82 6.62 15.00
CA PRO A 170 11.42 5.66 13.98
C PRO A 170 10.76 4.41 14.57
N GLU A 171 11.20 3.96 15.74
CA GLU A 171 10.66 2.82 16.48
C GLU A 171 9.20 3.03 16.90
N MET A 172 8.77 4.29 17.04
CA MET A 172 7.39 4.61 17.41
C MET A 172 6.39 4.40 16.27
N LEU A 173 6.84 4.16 15.03
CA LEU A 173 5.99 3.77 13.90
C LEU A 173 5.76 2.25 13.83
N TYR A 174 5.77 1.55 14.97
CA TYR A 174 5.54 0.10 15.03
C TYR A 174 4.12 -0.33 14.62
N ILE A 175 3.97 -1.57 14.16
CA ILE A 175 2.70 -2.28 13.96
C ILE A 175 2.69 -3.56 14.79
N PRO A 176 1.54 -4.20 15.03
CA PRO A 176 1.50 -5.45 15.79
C PRO A 176 2.39 -6.55 15.20
N GLN A 177 2.52 -6.58 13.87
CA GLN A 177 3.34 -7.54 13.13
C GLN A 177 4.85 -7.40 13.41
N ASP A 178 5.30 -6.30 14.02
CA ASP A 178 6.72 -6.13 14.36
C ASP A 178 7.17 -6.96 15.56
N PHE A 179 6.21 -7.52 16.31
CA PHE A 179 6.47 -8.26 17.55
C PHE A 179 6.22 -9.76 17.41
N THR A 180 5.83 -10.21 16.21
CA THR A 180 5.55 -11.63 15.94
C THR A 180 6.80 -12.49 15.74
N GLU A 181 8.00 -11.89 15.69
CA GLU A 181 9.26 -12.63 15.54
C GLU A 181 9.64 -13.47 16.79
N ASP A 182 9.09 -13.15 17.97
CA ASP A 182 9.46 -13.84 19.23
C ASP A 182 8.63 -15.12 19.52
N GLU A 183 7.50 -15.36 18.83
CA GLU A 183 6.65 -16.54 19.08
C GLU A 183 7.01 -17.75 18.19
N GLU A 184 7.83 -17.58 17.15
CA GLU A 184 8.28 -18.70 16.30
C GLU A 184 9.58 -19.37 16.79
N GLU A 185 10.33 -18.72 17.70
CA GLU A 185 11.51 -19.28 18.37
C GLU A 185 11.22 -19.94 19.73
N GLU A 186 9.97 -19.94 20.22
CA GLU A 186 9.57 -20.94 21.20
C GLU A 186 9.51 -22.27 20.46
N ALA A 187 10.55 -23.10 20.64
CA ALA A 187 10.70 -24.42 20.06
C ALA A 187 9.41 -25.24 20.17
N TYR A 188 8.53 -25.13 19.16
CA TYR A 188 7.53 -26.14 18.88
C TYR A 188 8.33 -27.43 18.70
N PRO A 189 7.99 -28.53 19.41
CA PRO A 189 8.61 -29.80 19.08
C PRO A 189 8.35 -30.00 17.59
N VAL A 190 9.42 -30.09 16.81
CA VAL A 190 9.35 -30.34 15.36
C VAL A 190 8.57 -31.63 15.22
N HIS A 191 7.26 -31.52 15.00
CA HIS A 191 6.44 -32.65 14.64
C HIS A 191 6.82 -32.90 13.19
N MET A 192 7.86 -33.71 13.02
CA MET A 192 8.30 -34.18 11.72
C MET A 192 7.05 -34.77 11.06
N ARG A 193 6.56 -34.13 9.99
CA ARG A 193 5.42 -34.65 9.23
C ARG A 193 5.78 -36.06 8.81
N SER A 194 4.89 -37.00 9.08
CA SER A 194 5.13 -38.38 8.67
C SER A 194 5.07 -38.47 7.15
N GLU A 195 5.79 -39.43 6.55
CA GLU A 195 5.73 -39.68 5.10
C GLU A 195 4.28 -39.84 4.61
N LEU A 196 3.40 -40.40 5.45
CA LEU A 196 1.97 -40.56 5.18
C LEU A 196 1.22 -39.23 5.08
N GLU A 197 1.61 -38.22 5.85
CA GLU A 197 1.00 -36.88 5.78
C GLU A 197 1.45 -36.13 4.53
N ASP A 198 2.70 -36.35 4.11
CA ASP A 198 3.24 -35.77 2.89
C ASP A 198 2.63 -36.43 1.65
N GLU A 199 2.46 -37.75 1.64
CA GLU A 199 1.71 -38.46 0.60
C GLU A 199 0.26 -37.98 0.51
N ARG A 200 -0.40 -37.76 1.65
CA ARG A 200 -1.81 -37.30 1.66
C ARG A 200 -1.95 -35.88 1.12
N VAL A 201 -0.99 -35.00 1.41
CA VAL A 201 -0.95 -33.67 0.83
C VAL A 201 -0.67 -33.74 -0.67
N ALA A 202 0.31 -34.54 -1.10
CA ALA A 202 0.59 -34.74 -2.53
C ALA A 202 -0.64 -35.28 -3.29
N TRP A 203 -1.40 -36.20 -2.68
CA TRP A 203 -2.67 -36.70 -3.23
C TRP A 203 -3.71 -35.59 -3.39
N SER A 204 -3.83 -34.68 -2.43
CA SER A 204 -4.79 -33.56 -2.56
C SER A 204 -4.47 -32.61 -3.73
N PHE A 205 -3.20 -32.49 -4.11
CA PHE A 205 -2.81 -31.73 -5.30
C PHE A 205 -3.15 -32.44 -6.62
N SER A 206 -3.36 -33.76 -6.59
CA SER A 206 -3.77 -34.53 -7.78
C SER A 206 -5.23 -34.30 -8.18
N GLU A 207 -6.05 -33.74 -7.28
CA GLU A 207 -7.45 -33.38 -7.53
C GLU A 207 -7.61 -31.98 -8.12
N LEU A 208 -6.52 -31.22 -8.29
CA LEU A 208 -6.58 -29.93 -8.94
C LEU A 208 -6.97 -30.11 -10.41
N PRO A 209 -7.87 -29.25 -10.93
CA PRO A 209 -8.24 -29.30 -12.34
C PRO A 209 -7.00 -29.12 -13.20
N GLN A 210 -6.76 -30.08 -14.09
CA GLN A 210 -5.74 -30.00 -15.14
C GLN A 210 -6.21 -28.92 -16.13
N THR A 211 -5.98 -27.65 -15.84
CA THR A 211 -6.15 -26.60 -16.83
C THR A 211 -5.07 -26.81 -17.89
N PRO A 212 -5.42 -27.07 -19.16
CA PRO A 212 -4.43 -27.10 -20.21
C PRO A 212 -3.71 -25.76 -20.21
N TYR A 213 -2.39 -25.82 -20.20
CA TYR A 213 -1.55 -24.66 -20.38
C TYR A 213 -1.73 -24.21 -21.83
N ASP A 214 -2.59 -23.23 -22.08
CA ASP A 214 -2.76 -22.64 -23.42
C ASP A 214 -1.50 -21.80 -23.73
N SER A 215 -0.51 -22.49 -24.27
CA SER A 215 0.62 -21.88 -24.94
C SER A 215 0.19 -21.37 -26.33
N ASP A 216 0.42 -20.08 -26.50
CA ASP A 216 0.77 -19.37 -27.73
C ASP A 216 -0.31 -18.74 -28.63
N SER A 217 -0.14 -17.42 -28.72
CA SER A 217 -0.25 -16.52 -29.87
C SER A 217 -0.31 -17.10 -31.29
N ASP A 218 -1.16 -16.45 -32.10
CA ASP A 218 -1.15 -16.28 -33.56
C ASP A 218 -1.15 -17.52 -34.47
N SER A 219 -2.31 -17.82 -35.09
CA SER A 219 -2.53 -17.53 -36.53
C SER A 219 -3.89 -18.03 -37.05
N ASP A 220 -4.41 -17.24 -37.97
CA ASP A 220 -5.58 -17.35 -38.85
C ASP A 220 -6.02 -18.77 -39.31
N SER A 221 -7.32 -19.06 -39.19
CA SER A 221 -8.20 -19.50 -40.31
C SER A 221 -9.51 -20.13 -39.79
N GLY A 222 -10.64 -19.61 -40.25
CA GLY A 222 -11.96 -19.98 -39.74
C GLY A 222 -12.46 -21.38 -40.11
N ARG A 223 -13.44 -21.86 -39.33
CA ARG A 223 -14.62 -22.61 -39.80
C ARG A 223 -15.66 -22.77 -38.67
N GLN A 224 -16.91 -22.55 -39.03
CA GLN A 224 -18.13 -22.71 -38.24
C GLN A 224 -18.34 -24.13 -37.71
N ALA A 225 -18.96 -24.27 -36.54
CA ALA A 225 -20.25 -24.99 -36.41
C ALA A 225 -20.86 -24.82 -35.01
N SER A 226 -22.14 -24.47 -35.02
CA SER A 226 -23.13 -24.48 -33.94
C SER A 226 -23.35 -25.88 -33.33
N SER A 227 -23.68 -25.96 -32.03
CA SER A 227 -25.02 -26.29 -31.53
C SER A 227 -24.99 -26.77 -30.07
N VAL A 228 -25.71 -26.04 -29.20
CA VAL A 228 -26.17 -26.48 -27.87
C VAL A 228 -27.30 -27.52 -28.07
N PRO A 229 -27.52 -28.47 -27.16
CA PRO A 229 -28.64 -28.29 -26.22
C PRO A 229 -28.39 -28.80 -24.78
N ALA A 230 -28.78 -27.98 -23.80
CA ALA A 230 -29.28 -28.44 -22.48
C ALA A 230 -30.75 -28.92 -22.65
N PRO A 231 -31.53 -29.40 -21.63
CA PRO A 231 -31.35 -29.35 -20.16
C PRO A 231 -31.95 -30.56 -19.36
N HIS A 232 -32.14 -30.37 -18.04
CA HIS A 232 -33.02 -31.06 -17.05
C HIS A 232 -32.34 -32.12 -16.15
N HIS A 233 -32.68 -32.31 -14.86
CA HIS A 233 -33.32 -31.61 -13.72
C HIS A 233 -33.25 -32.63 -12.54
N PHE A 234 -33.70 -32.24 -11.33
CA PHE A 234 -33.99 -33.06 -10.11
C PHE A 234 -32.85 -33.25 -9.10
N GLU A 235 -33.05 -33.18 -7.78
CA GLU A 235 -33.98 -32.52 -6.83
C GLU A 235 -33.46 -32.95 -5.44
N ASP A 236 -33.37 -32.04 -4.47
CA ASP A 236 -33.04 -32.35 -3.06
C ASP A 236 -34.28 -32.83 -2.29
N PRO A 237 -34.15 -33.80 -1.35
CA PRO A 237 -35.20 -34.05 -0.36
C PRO A 237 -34.88 -33.45 1.01
N ILE A 238 -35.80 -32.60 1.47
CA ILE A 238 -35.95 -32.15 2.86
C ILE A 238 -36.77 -33.21 3.62
N LEU A 239 -36.28 -33.66 4.78
CA LEU A 239 -37.03 -34.50 5.72
C LEU A 239 -37.41 -33.68 6.96
N LEU A 240 -38.72 -33.45 7.10
CA LEU A 240 -39.39 -33.03 8.33
C LEU A 240 -39.71 -34.28 9.18
N GLN A 241 -39.42 -34.23 10.48
CA GLN A 241 -40.09 -35.07 11.47
C GLN A 241 -40.67 -34.20 12.59
N SER A 242 -41.90 -34.59 12.88
CA SER A 242 -42.90 -34.16 13.86
C SER A 242 -42.47 -34.13 15.32
#